data_AF-A0A4Q9L324-F1
#
_entry.id   AF-A0A4Q9L324-F1
#
_cell.length_a   1.000
_cell.length_b   1.000
_cell.length_c   1.000
_cell.angle_alpha   90.00
_cell.angle_beta   90.00
_cell.angle_gamma   90.00
#
_symmetry.space_group_name_H-M   'P 1'
#
loop_
_entity.id
_entity.type
_entity.pdbx_description
1 polymer ?
#
loop_
_entity_poly.entity_id
_entity_poly.type
_entity_poly.pdbx_seq_one_letter_code
_entity_poly.pdbx_strand_id
1 'polypeptide(L)'
;MDFGEECPICYSEYTNTGGHRIVVLKCGHLFGLQCIEVMFGRKKTILCPLCFKPSRKTDIRSVFASKIVAYDSEKEDSILKDLFEEKKIKAELQEENSRLSSNLYYIQCEMQRLEKEINLLKNSSNESKSEDYRLKRKFKRIKINFKTERSILLCDDFNSYLFITFYSNEGIGIKKYDLENLLIKDVYNLFGCCDEYSFCISDI
;
A
#
# COMPACT_ATOMS: atom_id res chain seq x y z
N MET A 1 -37.25 -10.54 37.27
CA MET A 1 -38.19 -10.23 38.38
C MET A 1 -38.80 -8.90 38.00
N ASP A 2 -40.01 -8.95 37.46
CA ASP A 2 -40.65 -7.82 36.80
C ASP A 2 -41.38 -6.97 37.85
N PHE A 3 -40.68 -5.96 38.36
CA PHE A 3 -41.22 -5.02 39.32
C PHE A 3 -42.23 -4.08 38.63
N GLY A 4 -43.46 -4.56 38.39
CA GLY A 4 -44.51 -3.73 37.79
C GLY A 4 -45.80 -4.44 37.39
N GLU A 5 -45.77 -5.76 37.22
CA GLU A 5 -46.92 -6.50 36.67
C GLU A 5 -47.72 -7.29 37.73
N GLU A 6 -47.12 -7.53 38.91
CA GLU A 6 -47.72 -8.32 39.99
C GLU A 6 -47.91 -7.51 41.28
N CYS A 7 -48.94 -7.88 42.04
CA CYS A 7 -49.18 -7.32 43.37
C CYS A 7 -48.16 -7.87 44.39
N PRO A 8 -47.41 -7.02 45.11
CA PRO A 8 -46.41 -7.47 46.08
C PRO A 8 -46.99 -8.13 47.35
N ILE A 9 -48.31 -8.14 47.52
CA ILE A 9 -48.99 -8.77 48.67
C ILE A 9 -49.35 -10.23 48.37
N CYS A 10 -49.88 -10.50 47.17
CA CYS A 10 -50.37 -11.82 46.79
C CYS A 10 -49.64 -12.45 45.60
N TYR A 11 -48.69 -11.74 44.99
CA TYR A 11 -47.90 -12.19 43.83
C TYR A 11 -48.78 -12.64 42.66
N SER A 12 -49.89 -11.95 42.45
CA SER A 12 -50.81 -12.19 41.33
C SER A 12 -50.80 -10.99 40.39
N GLU A 13 -51.02 -11.24 39.11
CA GLU A 13 -51.15 -10.20 38.09
C GLU A 13 -52.28 -9.23 38.41
N TYR A 14 -52.06 -7.96 38.06
CA TYR A 14 -53.09 -6.94 38.20
C TYR A 14 -54.22 -7.13 37.18
N THR A 15 -55.44 -6.77 37.60
CA THR A 15 -56.61 -6.78 36.70
C THR A 15 -57.02 -5.36 36.31
N ASN A 16 -57.45 -5.16 35.07
CA ASN A 16 -58.00 -3.86 34.64
C ASN A 16 -59.40 -3.59 35.22
N THR A 17 -60.10 -4.63 35.65
CA THR A 17 -61.45 -4.56 36.21
C THR A 17 -61.60 -5.53 37.38
N GLY A 18 -62.53 -5.26 38.31
CA GLY A 18 -62.81 -6.13 39.44
C GLY A 18 -62.04 -5.79 40.73
N GLY A 19 -62.02 -6.75 41.65
CA GLY A 19 -61.50 -6.58 43.01
C GLY A 19 -59.97 -6.49 43.10
N HIS A 20 -59.25 -7.02 42.11
CA HIS A 20 -57.79 -6.99 42.08
C HIS A 20 -57.23 -5.91 41.15
N ARG A 21 -57.93 -4.78 41.04
CA ARG A 21 -57.48 -3.65 40.23
C ARG A 21 -56.31 -2.90 40.85
N ILE A 22 -55.50 -2.27 40.01
CA ILE A 22 -54.34 -1.49 40.45
C ILE A 22 -54.79 -0.28 41.26
N VAL A 23 -54.21 -0.14 42.44
CA VAL A 23 -54.33 1.06 43.27
C VAL A 23 -52.97 1.54 43.74
N VAL A 24 -52.85 2.85 43.91
CA VAL A 24 -51.67 3.51 44.46
C VAL A 24 -52.00 4.08 45.83
N LEU A 25 -51.06 3.95 46.78
CA LEU A 25 -51.10 4.66 48.05
C LEU A 25 -50.46 6.05 47.92
N LYS A 26 -50.68 6.95 48.88
CA LYS A 26 -50.03 8.28 48.93
C LYS A 26 -48.50 8.24 48.79
N CYS A 27 -47.85 7.13 49.15
CA CYS A 27 -46.41 6.96 49.01
C CYS A 27 -45.94 6.57 47.60
N GLY A 28 -46.83 6.35 46.64
CA GLY A 28 -46.51 6.00 45.25
C GLY A 28 -46.44 4.49 44.94
N HIS A 29 -46.54 3.63 45.95
CA HIS A 29 -46.49 2.17 45.74
C HIS A 29 -47.82 1.59 45.28
N LEU A 30 -47.73 0.59 44.40
CA LEU A 30 -48.86 -0.09 43.76
C LEU A 30 -49.23 -1.40 44.46
N PHE A 31 -50.53 -1.66 44.55
CA PHE A 31 -51.11 -2.89 45.12
C PHE A 31 -52.43 -3.24 44.42
N GLY A 32 -52.91 -4.48 44.58
CA GLY A 32 -54.28 -4.84 44.23
C GLY A 32 -55.26 -4.28 45.27
N LEU A 33 -56.39 -3.73 44.81
CA LEU A 33 -57.39 -3.10 45.69
C LEU A 33 -57.81 -4.03 46.83
N GLN A 34 -58.26 -5.24 46.53
CA GLN A 34 -58.72 -6.19 47.55
C GLN A 34 -57.61 -6.54 48.55
N CYS A 35 -56.37 -6.67 48.08
CA CYS A 35 -55.24 -6.98 48.96
C CYS A 35 -54.97 -5.86 49.95
N ILE A 36 -54.97 -4.60 49.49
CA ILE A 36 -54.75 -3.48 50.39
C ILE A 36 -55.96 -3.25 51.32
N GLU A 37 -57.18 -3.47 50.84
CA GLU A 37 -58.39 -3.38 51.65
C GLU A 37 -58.42 -4.41 52.79
N VAL A 38 -58.02 -5.65 52.50
CA VAL A 38 -57.86 -6.71 53.51
C VAL A 38 -56.82 -6.32 54.55
N MET A 39 -55.68 -5.74 54.12
CA MET A 39 -54.65 -5.23 55.03
C MET A 39 -55.16 -4.14 55.96
N PHE A 40 -56.02 -3.24 55.46
CA PHE A 40 -56.67 -2.25 56.32
C PHE A 40 -57.67 -2.89 57.28
N GLY A 41 -58.48 -3.86 56.84
CA GLY A 41 -59.51 -4.49 57.67
C GLY A 41 -60.42 -3.46 58.35
N ARG A 42 -60.50 -3.50 59.69
CA ARG A 42 -61.24 -2.49 60.51
C ARG A 42 -60.39 -1.27 60.89
N LYS A 43 -59.09 -1.25 60.59
CA LYS A 43 -58.18 -0.15 60.93
C LYS A 43 -58.39 1.04 60.00
N LYS A 44 -58.26 2.26 60.53
CA LYS A 44 -58.31 3.51 59.74
C LYS A 44 -56.99 3.78 59.00
N THR A 45 -55.88 3.24 59.53
CA THR A 45 -54.52 3.50 59.07
C THR A 45 -53.69 2.22 59.11
N ILE A 46 -52.81 2.03 58.12
CA ILE A 46 -51.79 0.97 58.09
C ILE A 46 -50.44 1.55 57.67
N LEU A 47 -49.38 0.77 57.79
CA LEU A 47 -48.09 1.08 57.17
C LEU A 47 -48.05 0.43 55.78
N CYS A 48 -47.48 1.14 54.81
CA CYS A 48 -47.24 0.59 53.47
C CYS A 48 -46.30 -0.64 53.57
N PRO A 49 -46.65 -1.80 52.96
CA PRO A 49 -45.81 -2.99 52.99
C PRO A 49 -44.40 -2.82 52.41
N LEU A 50 -44.21 -1.87 51.49
CA LEU A 50 -42.93 -1.67 50.79
C LEU A 50 -42.03 -0.61 51.45
N CYS A 51 -42.60 0.48 51.96
CA CYS A 51 -41.81 1.61 52.47
C CYS A 51 -42.14 2.03 53.90
N PHE A 52 -43.04 1.29 54.57
CA PHE A 52 -43.47 1.53 55.96
C PHE A 52 -44.02 2.94 56.26
N LYS A 53 -44.31 3.75 55.25
CA LYS A 53 -44.97 5.05 55.43
C LYS A 53 -46.44 4.85 55.83
N PRO A 54 -46.99 5.67 56.75
CA PRO A 54 -48.38 5.57 57.15
C PRO A 54 -49.31 5.95 55.99
N SER A 55 -50.38 5.17 55.82
CA SER A 55 -51.40 5.39 54.80
C SER A 55 -52.81 5.20 55.39
N ARG A 56 -53.73 6.06 54.95
CA ARG A 56 -55.15 6.02 55.33
C ARG A 56 -55.98 5.36 54.23
N LYS A 57 -57.16 4.82 54.56
CA LYS A 57 -58.09 4.29 53.54
C LYS A 57 -58.44 5.32 52.47
N THR A 58 -58.54 6.60 52.86
CA THR A 58 -58.81 7.73 51.95
C THR A 58 -57.68 8.03 50.97
N ASP A 59 -56.48 7.49 51.21
CA ASP A 59 -55.29 7.71 50.38
C ASP A 59 -55.21 6.72 49.22
N ILE A 60 -56.09 5.71 49.19
CA ILE A 60 -56.16 4.73 48.11
C ILE A 60 -56.71 5.45 46.86
N ARG A 61 -55.98 5.35 45.75
CA ARG A 61 -56.38 5.89 44.44
C ARG A 61 -56.30 4.79 43.40
N SER A 62 -57.38 4.58 42.64
CA SER A 62 -57.38 3.63 41.53
C SER A 62 -56.57 4.16 40.35
N VAL A 63 -55.76 3.28 39.77
CA VAL A 63 -54.99 3.57 38.55
C VAL A 63 -55.72 2.94 37.38
N PHE A 64 -56.14 3.75 36.42
CA PHE A 64 -56.77 3.29 35.18
C PHE A 64 -55.72 3.36 34.07
N ALA A 65 -54.99 2.28 33.88
CA ALA A 65 -53.99 2.15 32.82
C ALA A 65 -54.23 0.82 32.10
N SER A 66 -54.07 0.81 30.78
CA SER A 66 -54.20 -0.42 29.98
C SER A 66 -53.03 -1.38 30.20
N LYS A 67 -51.83 -0.83 30.42
CA LYS A 67 -50.59 -1.55 30.73
C LYS A 67 -49.66 -0.61 31.52
N ILE A 68 -49.01 -1.12 32.58
CA ILE A 68 -47.97 -0.40 33.32
C ILE A 68 -46.64 -1.11 33.04
N VAL A 69 -45.68 -0.40 32.48
CA VAL A 69 -44.33 -0.92 32.21
C VAL A 69 -43.34 0.08 32.78
N ALA A 70 -42.47 -0.39 33.68
CA ALA A 70 -41.31 0.37 34.09
C ALA A 70 -40.26 0.27 32.99
N TYR A 71 -39.95 1.41 32.37
CA TYR A 71 -38.94 1.48 31.31
C TYR A 71 -37.67 2.13 31.87
N ASP A 72 -36.58 1.36 31.93
CA ASP A 72 -35.26 1.85 32.34
C ASP A 72 -34.48 2.31 31.09
N SER A 73 -34.66 3.58 30.70
CA SER A 73 -34.05 4.17 29.50
C SER A 73 -32.54 4.38 29.62
N GLU A 74 -31.97 4.38 30.84
CA GLU A 74 -30.59 4.82 31.04
C GLU A 74 -29.58 3.95 30.28
N LYS A 75 -29.81 2.63 30.27
CA LYS A 75 -28.95 1.68 29.55
C LYS A 75 -29.11 1.80 28.04
N GLU A 76 -30.34 1.97 27.55
CA GLU A 76 -30.60 2.13 26.13
C GLU A 76 -29.92 3.40 25.60
N ASP A 77 -30.06 4.51 26.31
CA ASP A 77 -29.43 5.78 25.96
C ASP A 77 -27.90 5.69 25.95
N SER A 78 -27.30 4.97 26.89
CA SER A 78 -25.85 4.72 26.91
C SER A 78 -25.42 3.90 25.69
N ILE A 79 -26.13 2.80 25.40
CA ILE A 79 -25.83 1.93 24.25
C ILE A 79 -25.94 2.70 22.93
N LEU A 80 -26.95 3.57 22.79
CA LEU A 80 -27.14 4.38 21.60
C LEU A 80 -26.00 5.39 21.40
N LYS A 81 -25.48 5.99 22.48
CA LYS A 81 -24.32 6.88 22.43
C LYS A 81 -23.07 6.13 21.99
N ASP A 82 -22.77 5.01 22.63
CA ASP A 82 -21.59 4.19 22.31
C ASP A 82 -21.63 3.73 20.84
N LEU A 83 -22.79 3.29 20.36
CA LEU A 83 -23.00 2.90 18.97
C LEU A 83 -22.74 4.05 17.99
N PHE A 84 -23.14 5.28 18.35
CA PHE A 84 -22.93 6.45 17.51
C PHE A 84 -21.44 6.83 17.43
N GLU A 85 -20.74 6.80 18.55
CA GLU A 85 -19.30 7.05 18.61
C GLU A 85 -18.52 5.99 17.83
N GLU A 86 -18.85 4.71 18.00
CA GLU A 86 -18.20 3.61 17.29
C GLU A 86 -18.40 3.73 15.77
N LYS A 87 -19.61 4.07 15.33
CA LYS A 87 -19.89 4.32 13.89
C LYS A 87 -19.08 5.49 13.33
N LYS A 88 -18.94 6.56 14.09
CA LYS A 88 -18.12 7.72 13.70
C LYS A 88 -16.65 7.32 13.53
N ILE A 89 -16.07 6.67 14.55
CA ILE A 89 -14.68 6.20 14.52
C ILE A 89 -14.45 5.23 13.35
N LYS A 90 -15.40 4.32 13.11
CA LYS A 90 -15.32 3.38 11.99
C LYS A 90 -15.31 4.08 10.64
N ALA A 91 -16.12 5.12 10.46
CA ALA A 91 -16.13 5.89 9.22
C ALA A 91 -14.79 6.62 8.99
N GLU A 92 -14.25 7.25 10.03
CA GLU A 92 -12.94 7.92 9.98
C GLU A 92 -11.81 6.93 9.64
N LEU A 93 -11.80 5.76 10.28
CA LEU A 93 -10.82 4.70 10.00
C LEU A 93 -10.97 4.13 8.58
N GLN A 94 -12.19 4.00 8.07
CA GLN A 94 -12.43 3.54 6.69
C GLN A 94 -11.92 4.54 5.66
N GLU A 95 -12.12 5.84 5.91
CA GLU A 95 -11.59 6.91 5.07
C GLU A 95 -10.05 6.89 5.07
N GLU A 96 -9.45 6.84 6.26
CA GLU A 96 -8.00 6.79 6.39
C GLU A 96 -7.40 5.53 5.73
N ASN A 97 -8.04 4.38 5.90
CA ASN A 97 -7.59 3.13 5.26
C ASN A 97 -7.67 3.22 3.73
N SER A 98 -8.71 3.85 3.19
CA SER A 98 -8.84 4.10 1.74
C SER A 98 -7.75 5.04 1.22
N ARG A 99 -7.43 6.09 1.99
CA ARG A 99 -6.34 7.02 1.69
C ARG A 99 -4.98 6.31 1.70
N LEU A 100 -4.69 5.56 2.75
CA LEU A 100 -3.42 4.82 2.90
C LEU A 100 -3.27 3.77 1.80
N SER A 101 -4.33 3.04 1.48
CA SER A 101 -4.33 2.06 0.38
C SER A 101 -4.01 2.70 -0.97
N SER A 102 -4.56 3.89 -1.24
CA SER A 102 -4.27 4.64 -2.47
C SER A 102 -2.81 5.09 -2.54
N ASN A 103 -2.27 5.59 -1.41
CA ASN A 103 -0.88 6.01 -1.32
C ASN A 103 0.09 4.83 -1.51
N LEU A 104 -0.20 3.69 -0.88
CA LEU A 104 0.61 2.47 -1.03
C LEU A 104 0.64 2.01 -2.48
N TYR A 105 -0.52 2.00 -3.16
CA TYR A 105 -0.60 1.65 -4.57
C TYR A 105 0.26 2.59 -5.44
N TYR A 106 0.15 3.91 -5.23
CA TYR A 106 0.95 4.89 -5.96
C TYR A 106 2.47 4.68 -5.77
N ILE A 107 2.91 4.52 -4.52
CA ILE A 107 4.33 4.29 -4.20
C ILE A 107 4.81 2.99 -4.87
N GLN A 108 3.99 1.94 -4.84
CA GLN A 108 4.33 0.66 -5.47
C GLN A 108 4.49 0.80 -6.99
N CYS A 109 3.63 1.59 -7.66
CA CYS A 109 3.78 1.91 -9.08
C CYS A 109 5.06 2.70 -9.37
N GLU A 110 5.39 3.71 -8.56
CA GLU A 110 6.63 4.48 -8.71
C GLU A 110 7.88 3.63 -8.48
N MET A 111 7.87 2.73 -7.48
CA MET A 111 8.97 1.78 -7.26
C MET A 111 9.20 0.90 -8.49
N GLN A 112 8.13 0.33 -9.06
CA GLN A 112 8.24 -0.46 -10.29
C GLN A 112 8.75 0.35 -11.49
N ARG A 113 8.38 1.63 -11.59
CA ARG A 113 8.86 2.53 -12.64
C ARG A 113 10.37 2.75 -12.50
N LEU A 114 10.83 3.10 -11.31
CA LEU A 114 12.24 3.34 -11.02
C LEU A 114 13.09 2.08 -11.19
N GLU A 115 12.59 0.90 -10.80
CA GLU A 115 13.27 -0.38 -11.01
C GLU A 115 13.50 -0.67 -12.50
N LYS A 116 12.50 -0.41 -13.34
CA LYS A 116 12.63 -0.52 -14.80
C LYS A 116 13.70 0.44 -15.34
N GLU A 117 13.68 1.68 -14.89
CA GLU A 117 14.65 2.70 -15.30
C GLU A 117 16.09 2.31 -14.91
N ILE A 118 16.28 1.83 -13.67
CA ILE A 118 17.57 1.30 -13.19
C ILE A 118 18.04 0.12 -14.06
N ASN A 119 17.14 -0.80 -14.42
CA ASN A 119 17.51 -1.94 -15.26
C ASN A 119 17.90 -1.53 -16.68
N LEU A 120 17.20 -0.56 -17.28
CA LEU A 120 17.55 -0.01 -18.60
C LEU A 120 18.94 0.65 -18.57
N LEU A 121 19.23 1.47 -17.56
CA LEU A 121 20.52 2.12 -17.38
C LEU A 121 21.66 1.11 -17.15
N LYS A 122 21.42 0.04 -16.40
CA LYS A 122 22.39 -1.05 -16.22
C LYS A 122 22.71 -1.77 -17.52
N ASN A 123 21.70 -2.02 -18.35
CA ASN A 123 21.87 -2.70 -19.63
C ASN A 123 22.67 -1.85 -20.63
N SER A 124 22.34 -0.56 -20.78
CA SER A 124 23.10 0.35 -21.65
C SER A 124 24.54 0.58 -21.19
N SER A 125 24.77 0.59 -19.87
CA SER A 125 26.12 0.63 -19.30
C SER A 125 26.93 -0.64 -19.59
N ASN A 126 26.28 -1.80 -19.65
CA ASN A 126 26.93 -3.08 -19.98
C ASN A 126 27.22 -3.19 -21.47
N GLU A 127 26.36 -2.67 -22.35
CA GLU A 127 26.62 -2.58 -23.80
C GLU A 127 27.82 -1.66 -24.10
N SER A 128 27.86 -0.48 -23.49
CA SER A 128 28.97 0.48 -23.63
C SER A 128 30.31 -0.11 -23.17
N LYS A 129 30.27 -0.89 -22.09
CA LYS A 129 31.41 -1.67 -21.59
C LYS A 129 31.82 -2.79 -22.57
N SER A 130 30.85 -3.49 -23.15
CA SER A 130 31.10 -4.58 -24.11
C SER A 130 31.75 -4.15 -25.41
N GLU A 131 31.46 -2.94 -25.89
CA GLU A 131 32.18 -2.34 -27.02
C GLU A 131 33.59 -1.86 -26.64
N ASP A 132 33.78 -1.37 -25.41
CA ASP A 132 35.11 -1.03 -24.88
C ASP A 132 36.03 -2.27 -24.76
N TYR A 133 35.44 -3.48 -24.60
CA TYR A 133 36.18 -4.75 -24.63
C TYR A 133 36.46 -5.26 -26.05
N ARG A 134 35.59 -4.96 -27.04
CA ARG A 134 35.78 -5.30 -28.46
C ARG A 134 36.83 -4.43 -29.14
N LEU A 135 36.98 -3.17 -28.71
CA LEU A 135 37.99 -2.23 -29.19
C LEU A 135 39.43 -2.53 -28.67
N LYS A 136 39.67 -3.66 -28.01
CA LYS A 136 41.03 -4.15 -27.72
C LYS A 136 41.73 -4.68 -28.99
N ARG A 137 42.17 -3.73 -29.84
CA ARG A 137 43.32 -3.74 -30.77
C ARG A 137 43.77 -5.11 -31.30
N LYS A 138 43.33 -5.48 -32.52
CA LYS A 138 44.03 -6.47 -33.35
C LYS A 138 44.98 -5.77 -34.33
N PHE A 139 46.18 -5.41 -33.88
CA PHE A 139 47.25 -5.03 -34.80
C PHE A 139 47.88 -6.28 -35.41
N LYS A 140 47.61 -6.57 -36.69
CA LYS A 140 48.30 -7.63 -37.41
C LYS A 140 49.64 -7.08 -37.93
N ARG A 141 50.74 -7.41 -37.25
CA ARG A 141 52.10 -7.06 -37.71
C ARG A 141 52.48 -7.98 -38.87
N ILE A 142 52.68 -7.41 -40.05
CA ILE A 142 53.23 -8.13 -41.20
C ILE A 142 54.67 -7.62 -41.41
N LYS A 143 55.64 -8.53 -41.35
CA LYS A 143 57.02 -8.23 -41.78
C LYS A 143 57.09 -8.40 -43.29
N ILE A 144 57.44 -7.34 -44.01
CA ILE A 144 57.67 -7.40 -45.46
C ILE A 144 59.14 -7.08 -45.71
N ASN A 145 59.78 -7.87 -46.57
CA ASN A 145 61.18 -7.70 -46.95
C ASN A 145 61.28 -6.59 -48.01
N PHE A 146 61.52 -5.36 -47.59
CA PHE A 146 61.87 -4.28 -48.50
C PHE A 146 63.39 -4.30 -48.78
N LYS A 147 63.84 -3.55 -49.81
CA LYS A 147 65.27 -3.25 -50.07
C LYS A 147 66.02 -2.70 -48.84
N THR A 148 65.30 -2.26 -47.82
CA THR A 148 65.80 -1.97 -46.48
C THR A 148 65.31 -3.05 -45.50
N GLU A 149 66.21 -3.86 -44.96
CA GLU A 149 65.94 -5.06 -44.14
C GLU A 149 65.15 -4.84 -42.82
N ARG A 150 64.60 -3.65 -42.55
CA ARG A 150 64.02 -3.29 -41.23
C ARG A 150 62.80 -2.36 -41.28
N SER A 151 61.85 -2.59 -42.19
CA SER A 151 60.56 -1.89 -42.17
C SER A 151 59.42 -2.77 -41.66
N ILE A 152 58.53 -2.17 -40.87
CA ILE A 152 57.33 -2.79 -40.30
C ILE A 152 56.12 -2.09 -40.89
N LEU A 153 55.16 -2.89 -41.36
CA LEU A 153 53.84 -2.42 -41.78
C LEU A 153 52.82 -2.74 -40.69
N LEU A 154 52.05 -1.72 -40.31
CA LEU A 154 50.93 -1.84 -39.39
C LEU A 154 49.67 -1.39 -40.12
N CYS A 155 48.77 -2.33 -40.38
CA CYS A 155 47.44 -2.03 -40.91
C CYS A 155 46.45 -1.88 -39.76
N ASP A 156 45.63 -0.84 -39.83
CA ASP A 156 44.45 -0.63 -39.00
C ASP A 156 43.20 -0.79 -39.88
N ASP A 157 42.65 -2.00 -39.87
CA ASP A 157 41.54 -2.41 -40.72
C ASP A 157 40.23 -1.67 -40.41
N PHE A 158 40.11 -1.04 -39.23
CA PHE A 158 38.88 -0.34 -38.81
C PHE A 158 38.86 1.13 -39.20
N ASN A 159 40.01 1.80 -39.12
CA ASN A 159 40.11 3.22 -39.47
C ASN A 159 40.61 3.43 -40.90
N SER A 160 40.71 2.36 -41.69
CA SER A 160 41.28 2.40 -43.04
C SER A 160 42.64 3.11 -43.06
N TYR A 161 43.53 2.84 -42.12
CA TYR A 161 44.87 3.47 -42.07
C TYR A 161 46.01 2.46 -42.16
N LEU A 162 47.04 2.80 -42.95
CA LEU A 162 48.28 2.05 -43.09
C LEU A 162 49.44 2.86 -42.53
N PHE A 163 50.16 2.31 -41.56
CA PHE A 163 51.37 2.91 -41.02
C PHE A 163 52.62 2.16 -41.51
N ILE A 164 53.56 2.91 -42.07
CA ILE A 164 54.80 2.38 -42.63
C ILE A 164 55.98 3.04 -41.93
N THR A 165 56.87 2.22 -41.37
CA THR A 165 58.16 2.72 -40.88
C THR A 165 59.16 2.76 -42.04
N PHE A 166 59.84 3.88 -42.25
CA PHE A 166 60.91 4.00 -43.25
C PHE A 166 62.19 4.51 -42.60
N TYR A 167 63.34 4.17 -43.18
CA TYR A 167 64.64 4.63 -42.74
C TYR A 167 65.16 5.68 -43.72
N SER A 168 65.49 6.86 -43.21
CA SER A 168 66.17 7.91 -43.96
C SER A 168 67.57 8.14 -43.38
N ASN A 169 68.42 8.90 -44.08
CA ASN A 169 69.76 9.25 -43.57
C ASN A 169 69.72 10.04 -42.25
N GLU A 170 68.55 10.53 -41.84
CA GLU A 170 68.31 11.29 -40.59
C GLU A 170 67.64 10.43 -39.50
N GLY A 171 67.38 9.15 -39.74
CA GLY A 171 66.81 8.21 -38.77
C GLY A 171 65.52 7.51 -39.23
N ILE A 172 64.84 6.88 -38.27
CA ILE A 172 63.58 6.13 -38.48
C ILE A 172 62.39 7.08 -38.45
N GLY A 173 61.60 7.10 -39.51
CA GLY A 173 60.34 7.84 -39.61
C GLY A 173 59.13 6.91 -39.71
N ILE A 174 57.94 7.43 -39.36
CA ILE A 174 56.66 6.73 -39.53
C ILE A 174 55.77 7.59 -40.43
N LYS A 175 55.22 7.00 -41.49
CA LYS A 175 54.19 7.64 -42.34
C LYS A 175 52.86 6.93 -42.15
N LYS A 176 51.79 7.73 -42.08
CA LYS A 176 50.38 7.30 -42.03
C LYS A 176 49.77 7.53 -43.41
N TYR A 177 49.10 6.52 -43.94
CA TYR A 177 48.32 6.60 -45.17
C TYR A 177 46.87 6.22 -44.90
N ASP A 178 45.96 6.89 -45.59
CA ASP A 178 44.54 6.56 -45.63
C ASP A 178 44.27 5.58 -46.78
N LEU A 179 43.76 4.39 -46.48
CA LEU A 179 43.47 3.34 -47.46
C LEU A 179 42.30 3.71 -48.37
N GLU A 180 41.37 4.58 -47.94
CA GLU A 180 40.25 5.00 -48.80
C GLU A 180 40.71 5.90 -49.95
N ASN A 181 41.86 6.57 -49.76
CA ASN A 181 42.45 7.49 -50.73
C ASN A 181 43.75 6.96 -51.36
N LEU A 182 44.10 5.69 -51.12
CA LEU A 182 45.35 5.10 -51.60
C LEU A 182 45.18 4.63 -53.04
N LEU A 183 45.65 5.42 -54.01
CA LEU A 183 45.67 4.99 -55.40
C LEU A 183 46.76 3.94 -55.61
N ILE A 184 46.55 3.01 -56.53
CA ILE A 184 47.54 1.99 -56.92
C ILE A 184 48.88 2.65 -57.31
N LYS A 185 48.88 3.88 -57.83
CA LYS A 185 50.09 4.66 -58.14
C LYS A 185 50.90 5.06 -56.89
N ASP A 186 50.23 5.33 -55.78
CA ASP A 186 50.88 5.67 -54.51
C ASP A 186 51.51 4.42 -53.87
N VAL A 187 50.90 3.26 -54.08
CA VAL A 187 51.50 1.95 -53.80
C VAL A 187 52.76 1.77 -54.65
N TYR A 188 52.71 1.93 -55.98
CA TYR A 188 53.92 1.81 -56.82
C TYR A 188 55.05 2.80 -56.42
N ASN A 189 54.72 4.02 -56.00
CA ASN A 189 55.70 4.99 -55.50
C ASN A 189 56.28 4.60 -54.11
N LEU A 190 55.55 3.84 -53.31
CA LEU A 190 56.00 3.31 -52.01
C LEU A 190 56.88 2.05 -52.17
N PHE A 191 56.58 1.21 -53.15
CA PHE A 191 57.25 -0.07 -53.35
C PHE A 191 58.42 0.00 -54.35
N GLY A 192 58.49 1.05 -55.17
CA GLY A 192 59.50 1.22 -56.21
C GLY A 192 59.33 0.18 -57.32
N CYS A 193 59.46 0.56 -58.58
CA CYS A 193 59.49 -0.44 -59.66
C CYS A 193 60.61 -1.45 -59.40
N CYS A 194 60.23 -2.68 -59.10
CA CYS A 194 61.02 -3.85 -59.42
C CYS A 194 60.19 -4.59 -60.46
N ASP A 195 60.58 -4.43 -61.72
CA ASP A 195 60.22 -5.36 -62.77
C ASP A 195 60.51 -6.79 -62.30
N GLU A 196 59.64 -7.72 -62.72
CA GLU A 196 59.73 -9.17 -62.49
C GLU A 196 59.52 -9.62 -61.03
N TYR A 197 58.25 -9.75 -60.62
CA TYR A 197 57.64 -10.99 -60.10
C TYR A 197 56.23 -10.65 -59.60
N SER A 198 55.24 -11.13 -60.33
CA SER A 198 53.81 -11.03 -60.05
C SER A 198 53.46 -11.62 -58.69
N PHE A 199 52.94 -10.81 -57.76
CA PHE A 199 52.11 -11.31 -56.67
C PHE A 199 50.65 -10.98 -56.99
N CYS A 200 49.89 -12.03 -57.32
CA CYS A 200 48.46 -11.97 -57.57
C CYS A 200 47.72 -11.53 -56.29
N ILE A 201 46.91 -10.48 -56.42
CA ILE A 201 45.91 -10.08 -55.43
C ILE A 201 44.73 -11.04 -55.60
N SER A 202 44.78 -12.20 -54.92
CA SER A 202 43.61 -13.10 -54.90
C SER A 202 43.34 -13.78 -53.55
N ASP A 203 44.12 -13.55 -52.49
CA ASP A 203 43.90 -14.20 -51.19
C ASP A 203 43.83 -13.20 -50.01
N ILE A 204 42.89 -12.26 -50.07
CA ILE A 204 42.38 -11.53 -48.90
C ILE A 204 40.86 -11.62 -48.89
#